data_AF-A0A954G568-F1
#
_entry.id   AF-A0A954G568-F1
#
_cell.length_a   1.000
_cell.length_b   1.000
_cell.length_c   1.000
_cell.angle_alpha   90.00
_cell.angle_beta   90.00
_cell.angle_gamma   90.00
#
_symmetry.space_group_name_H-M   'P 1'
#
loop_
_entity.id
_entity.type
_entity.pdbx_description
1 polymer ?
#
loop_
_entity_poly.entity_id
_entity_poly.type
_entity_poly.pdbx_seq_one_letter_code
_entity_poly.pdbx_strand_id
1 'polypeptide(L)'
;MLKSDTTGTQKISIASLVDLNDELIAMIRAGIPLDQGLRNAAKHLNRDSKEFVEQLALRIDEGSSLEEAIQISTSELPPSYISLLKSAIRMGKLPEALSAYTSFTRSRMELRQEIGV
;
A
#
# COMPACT_ATOMS: atom_id res chain seq x y z
N MET A 1 -4.33 -25.94 25.00
CA MET A 1 -4.33 -24.48 25.26
C MET A 1 -3.45 -23.80 24.22
N LEU A 2 -4.01 -23.54 23.03
CA LEU A 2 -3.34 -22.73 22.01
C LEU A 2 -3.60 -21.26 22.35
N LYS A 3 -2.51 -20.49 22.40
CA LYS A 3 -2.53 -19.06 22.70
C LYS A 3 -3.17 -18.29 21.55
N SER A 4 -3.96 -17.32 21.94
CA SER A 4 -4.67 -16.31 21.18
C SER A 4 -3.87 -15.68 20.02
N ASP A 5 -4.22 -15.98 18.78
CA ASP A 5 -3.87 -15.12 17.64
C ASP A 5 -4.83 -13.94 17.64
N THR A 6 -4.30 -12.82 18.11
CA THR A 6 -4.97 -11.52 18.13
C THR A 6 -4.75 -10.89 16.76
N THR A 7 -5.56 -11.24 15.76
CA THR A 7 -5.64 -10.46 14.51
C THR A 7 -6.40 -9.17 14.82
N GLY A 8 -5.75 -8.26 15.54
CA GLY A 8 -6.16 -6.86 15.55
C GLY A 8 -5.81 -6.29 14.18
N THR A 9 -6.80 -5.98 13.34
CA THR A 9 -6.59 -5.27 12.08
C THR A 9 -5.86 -3.96 12.36
N GLN A 10 -4.53 -3.97 12.25
CA GLN A 10 -3.72 -2.79 12.49
C GLN A 10 -3.86 -1.87 11.29
N LYS A 11 -4.32 -0.64 11.52
CA LYS A 11 -4.42 0.35 10.45
C LYS A 11 -3.02 0.73 9.96
N ILE A 12 -2.83 0.72 8.66
CA ILE A 12 -1.56 1.12 8.05
C ILE A 12 -1.40 2.64 8.21
N SER A 13 -0.25 3.07 8.71
CA SER A 13 0.04 4.49 8.81
C SER A 13 0.21 5.13 7.44
N ILE A 14 -0.07 6.43 7.37
CA ILE A 14 0.06 7.20 6.14
C ILE A 14 1.52 7.21 5.63
N ALA A 15 2.52 7.19 6.53
CA ALA A 15 3.93 7.10 6.16
C ALA A 15 4.23 5.77 5.46
N SER A 16 3.75 4.65 6.02
CA SER A 16 3.94 3.33 5.40
C SER A 16 3.22 3.16 4.06
N LEU A 17 2.09 3.85 3.85
CA LEU A 17 1.46 3.92 2.53
C LEU A 17 2.31 4.69 1.52
N VAL A 18 2.99 5.75 1.94
CA VAL A 18 3.93 6.49 1.08
C VAL A 18 5.07 5.59 0.65
N ASP A 19 5.68 4.86 1.59
CA ASP A 19 6.78 3.93 1.31
C ASP A 19 6.34 2.84 0.33
N LEU A 20 5.18 2.22 0.58
CA LEU A 20 4.60 1.22 -0.33
C LEU A 20 4.32 1.78 -1.73
N ASN A 21 3.79 3.00 -1.81
CA ASN A 21 3.50 3.63 -3.10
C ASN A 21 4.77 3.86 -3.92
N ASP A 22 5.84 4.31 -3.28
CA ASP A 22 7.11 4.57 -3.94
C ASP A 22 7.71 3.25 -4.49
N GLU A 23 7.63 2.16 -3.72
CA GLU A 23 8.01 0.80 -4.18
C GLU A 23 7.14 0.33 -5.37
N LEU A 24 5.81 0.48 -5.29
CA LEU A 24 4.88 0.14 -6.38
C LEU A 24 5.19 0.91 -7.66
N ILE A 25 5.41 2.23 -7.56
CA ILE A 25 5.75 3.06 -8.72
C ILE A 25 7.08 2.60 -9.32
N ALA A 26 8.09 2.32 -8.50
CA ALA A 26 9.39 1.85 -8.96
C ALA A 26 9.27 0.52 -9.72
N MET A 27 8.53 -0.45 -9.16
CA MET A 27 8.27 -1.73 -9.81
C MET A 27 7.56 -1.57 -11.16
N ILE A 28 6.47 -0.80 -11.20
CA ILE A 28 5.69 -0.58 -12.43
C ILE A 28 6.55 0.06 -13.51
N ARG A 29 7.37 1.07 -13.16
CA ARG A 29 8.27 1.74 -14.11
C ARG A 29 9.39 0.84 -14.60
N ALA A 30 9.93 -0.02 -13.73
CA ALA A 30 10.99 -0.95 -14.06
C ALA A 30 10.49 -2.22 -14.79
N GLY A 31 9.17 -2.42 -14.90
CA GLY A 31 8.59 -3.64 -15.46
C GLY A 31 8.85 -4.88 -14.60
N ILE A 32 9.06 -4.70 -13.29
CA ILE A 32 9.29 -5.78 -12.34
C ILE A 32 7.95 -6.45 -12.01
N PRO A 33 7.86 -7.80 -12.01
CA PRO A 33 6.67 -8.51 -11.54
C PRO A 33 6.31 -8.13 -10.11
N LEU A 34 5.05 -7.74 -9.88
CA LEU A 34 4.59 -7.19 -8.60
C LEU A 34 4.71 -8.19 -7.45
N ASP A 35 4.46 -9.48 -7.69
CA ASP A 35 4.60 -10.55 -6.71
C ASP A 35 6.03 -10.62 -6.13
N GLN A 36 7.05 -10.59 -7.00
CA GLN A 36 8.46 -10.66 -6.57
C GLN A 36 8.89 -9.37 -5.89
N GLY A 37 8.53 -8.23 -6.47
CA GLY A 37 8.95 -6.94 -5.95
C GLY A 37 8.26 -6.59 -4.62
N LEU A 38 6.98 -6.93 -4.44
CA LEU A 38 6.28 -6.73 -3.15
C LEU A 38 6.86 -7.59 -2.03
N ARG A 39 7.22 -8.85 -2.29
CA ARG A 39 7.94 -9.69 -1.30
C ARG A 39 9.29 -9.10 -0.92
N ASN A 40 9.96 -8.46 -1.87
CA ASN A 40 11.23 -7.79 -1.58
C ASN A 40 11.03 -6.50 -0.78
N ALA A 41 10.02 -5.69 -1.13
CA ALA A 41 9.66 -4.47 -0.43
C ALA A 41 9.26 -4.75 1.04
N ALA A 42 8.47 -5.80 1.28
CA ALA A 42 8.03 -6.20 2.62
C ALA A 42 9.18 -6.44 3.63
N LYS A 43 10.40 -6.71 3.16
CA LYS A 43 11.58 -6.89 4.02
C LYS A 43 12.05 -5.59 4.67
N HIS A 44 11.76 -4.44 4.04
CA HIS A 44 12.25 -3.12 4.46
C HIS A 44 11.13 -2.17 4.88
N LEU A 45 9.87 -2.53 4.62
CA LEU A 45 8.70 -1.78 5.06
C LEU A 45 8.47 -1.85 6.57
N ASN A 46 7.76 -0.85 7.08
CA ASN A 46 7.38 -0.74 8.49
C ASN A 46 6.47 -1.90 8.92
N ARG A 47 6.53 -2.26 10.21
CA ARG A 47 5.77 -3.40 10.79
C ARG A 47 4.26 -3.30 10.58
N ASP A 48 3.72 -2.09 10.51
CA ASP A 48 2.30 -1.81 10.34
C ASP A 48 1.77 -2.07 8.92
N SER A 49 2.66 -2.18 7.93
CA SER A 49 2.32 -2.45 6.52
C SER A 49 2.86 -3.79 6.02
N LYS A 50 3.81 -4.38 6.75
CA LYS A 50 4.51 -5.59 6.32
C LYS A 50 3.56 -6.76 6.05
N GLU A 51 2.68 -7.09 6.99
CA GLU A 51 1.74 -8.20 6.84
C GLU A 51 0.79 -7.99 5.67
N PHE A 52 0.25 -6.77 5.53
CA PHE A 52 -0.57 -6.37 4.39
C PHE A 52 0.15 -6.59 3.05
N VAL A 53 1.42 -6.18 2.94
CA VAL A 53 2.18 -6.30 1.70
C VAL A 53 2.54 -7.75 1.39
N GLU A 54 2.86 -8.56 2.41
CA GLU A 54 3.08 -10.00 2.24
C GLU A 54 1.82 -10.72 1.74
N GLN A 55 0.65 -10.39 2.30
CA GLN A 55 -0.63 -10.91 1.82
C GLN A 55 -0.95 -10.46 0.40
N LEU A 56 -0.71 -9.18 0.08
CA LEU A 56 -0.91 -8.65 -1.26
C LEU A 56 -0.04 -9.38 -2.29
N ALA A 57 1.23 -9.61 -1.96
CA ALA A 57 2.16 -10.33 -2.82
C ALA A 57 1.74 -11.80 -3.03
N LEU A 58 1.29 -12.47 -1.97
CA LEU A 58 0.78 -13.84 -2.05
C LEU A 58 -0.43 -13.94 -2.98
N ARG A 59 -1.40 -13.03 -2.87
CA ARG A 59 -2.60 -13.05 -3.73
C ARG A 59 -2.28 -12.84 -5.21
N ILE A 60 -1.35 -11.94 -5.50
CA ILE A 60 -0.92 -11.67 -6.87
C ILE A 60 -0.20 -12.90 -7.45
N ASP A 61 0.63 -13.56 -6.65
CA ASP A 61 1.29 -14.82 -7.01
C ASP A 61 0.29 -15.97 -7.26
N GLU A 62 -0.80 -16.02 -6.48
CA GLU A 62 -1.92 -16.93 -6.68
C GLU A 62 -2.77 -16.60 -7.93
N GLY A 63 -2.44 -15.52 -8.65
CA GLY A 63 -3.09 -15.12 -9.90
C GLY A 63 -4.21 -14.09 -9.74
N SER A 64 -4.39 -13.53 -8.54
CA SER A 64 -5.33 -12.41 -8.36
C SER A 64 -4.82 -11.17 -9.09
N SER A 65 -5.74 -10.42 -9.70
CA SER A 65 -5.43 -9.08 -10.15
C SER A 65 -5.13 -8.17 -8.95
N LEU A 66 -4.38 -7.09 -9.19
CA LEU A 66 -4.09 -6.09 -8.16
C LEU A 66 -5.38 -5.47 -7.58
N GLU A 67 -6.43 -5.32 -8.40
CA GLU A 67 -7.73 -4.82 -7.93
C GLU A 67 -8.37 -5.76 -6.91
N GLU A 68 -8.44 -7.06 -7.23
CA GLU A 68 -8.98 -8.09 -6.35
C GLU A 68 -8.19 -8.18 -5.05
N ALA A 69 -6.85 -8.17 -5.15
CA ALA A 69 -5.97 -8.26 -4.01
C ALA A 69 -6.14 -7.05 -3.05
N ILE A 70 -6.29 -5.83 -3.59
CA ILE A 70 -6.57 -4.62 -2.79
C ILE A 70 -7.96 -4.65 -2.17
N GLN A 71 -8.98 -5.16 -2.89
CA GLN A 71 -10.36 -5.20 -2.41
C GLN A 71 -10.53 -6.05 -1.14
N ILE A 72 -9.78 -7.15 -1.04
CA ILE A 72 -9.87 -8.07 0.08
C ILE A 72 -9.21 -7.49 1.34
N SER A 73 -8.17 -6.67 1.19
CA SER A 73 -7.42 -6.07 2.30
C SER A 73 -7.87 -4.63 2.63
N THR A 74 -9.11 -4.27 2.30
CA THR A 74 -9.65 -2.90 2.45
C THR A 74 -9.78 -2.43 3.89
N SER A 75 -9.87 -3.31 4.88
CA SER A 75 -10.06 -2.92 6.29
C SER A 75 -8.85 -2.23 6.91
N GLU A 76 -7.66 -2.44 6.36
CA GLU A 76 -6.39 -1.89 6.86
C GLU A 76 -6.05 -0.53 6.24
N LEU A 77 -6.71 -0.19 5.13
CA LEU A 77 -6.45 0.99 4.32
C LEU A 77 -7.43 2.14 4.60
N PRO A 78 -7.00 3.41 4.48
CA PRO A 78 -7.91 4.54 4.54
C PRO A 78 -8.98 4.49 3.42
N PRO A 79 -10.26 4.80 3.72
CA PRO A 79 -11.34 4.78 2.71
C PRO A 79 -11.08 5.69 1.48
N SER A 80 -10.45 6.84 1.70
CA SER A 80 -10.08 7.76 0.63
C SER A 80 -9.02 7.16 -0.30
N TYR A 81 -8.06 6.43 0.26
CA TYR A 81 -7.01 5.75 -0.50
C TYR A 81 -7.60 4.62 -1.35
N ILE A 82 -8.50 3.81 -0.80
CA ILE A 82 -9.20 2.75 -1.55
C ILE A 82 -9.98 3.31 -2.73
N SER A 83 -10.71 4.42 -2.51
CA SER A 83 -11.53 5.05 -3.55
C SER A 83 -10.67 5.59 -4.69
N LEU A 84 -9.51 6.17 -4.35
CA LEU A 84 -8.52 6.62 -5.32
C LEU A 84 -7.97 5.44 -6.13
N LEU A 85 -7.52 4.37 -5.48
CA LEU A 85 -6.96 3.19 -6.14
C LEU A 85 -7.96 2.52 -7.08
N LYS A 86 -9.20 2.30 -6.63
CA LYS A 86 -10.26 1.71 -7.46
C LYS A 86 -10.51 2.52 -8.73
N SER A 87 -10.56 3.84 -8.61
CA SER A 87 -10.75 4.74 -9.75
C SER A 87 -9.54 4.69 -10.69
N ALA A 88 -8.34 4.75 -10.14
CA ALA A 88 -7.10 4.75 -10.88
C ALA A 88 -6.87 3.45 -11.66
N ILE A 89 -7.11 2.29 -11.03
CA ILE A 89 -6.98 0.98 -11.68
C ILE A 89 -7.93 0.86 -12.86
N ARG A 90 -9.21 1.22 -12.68
CA ARG A 90 -10.22 1.22 -13.76
C ARG A 90 -9.83 2.12 -14.93
N MET A 91 -9.15 3.23 -14.65
CA MET A 91 -8.70 4.19 -15.65
C MET A 91 -7.33 3.85 -16.27
N GLY A 92 -6.64 2.82 -15.76
CA GLY A 92 -5.26 2.51 -16.15
C GLY A 92 -4.23 3.56 -15.73
N LYS A 93 -4.53 4.34 -14.67
CA LYS A 93 -3.72 5.47 -14.17
C LYS A 93 -3.18 5.25 -12.76
N LEU A 94 -2.88 3.99 -12.43
CA LEU A 94 -2.43 3.63 -11.09
C LEU A 94 -1.12 4.34 -10.70
N PRO A 95 -0.06 4.38 -11.52
CA PRO A 95 1.19 5.06 -11.15
C PRO A 95 1.00 6.55 -10.85
N GLU A 96 0.16 7.23 -11.63
CA GLU A 96 -0.16 8.65 -11.45
C GLU A 96 -0.92 8.87 -10.14
N ALA A 97 -1.87 8.00 -9.81
CA ALA A 97 -2.63 8.09 -8.57
C ALA A 97 -1.76 7.84 -7.33
N LEU A 98 -0.89 6.84 -7.36
CA LEU A 98 0.06 6.57 -6.29
C LEU A 98 0.99 7.77 -6.08
N SER A 99 1.53 8.34 -7.17
CA SER A 99 2.42 9.50 -7.12
C SER A 99 1.73 10.76 -6.60
N ALA A 100 0.48 11.01 -7.04
CA ALA A 100 -0.33 12.12 -6.56
C ALA A 100 -0.65 11.96 -5.06
N TYR A 101 -0.99 10.75 -4.61
CA TYR A 101 -1.25 10.47 -3.19
C TYR A 101 0.00 10.71 -2.33
N THR A 102 1.16 10.20 -2.77
CA THR A 102 2.43 10.41 -2.07
C THR A 102 2.77 11.90 -1.98
N SER A 103 2.66 12.63 -3.09
CA SER A 103 2.99 14.07 -3.14
C SER A 103 2.07 14.89 -2.23
N PHE A 104 0.76 14.63 -2.29
CA PHE A 104 -0.22 15.30 -1.44
C PHE A 104 0.02 15.04 0.05
N THR A 105 0.28 13.78 0.39
CA THR A 105 0.53 13.35 1.75
C THR A 105 1.81 13.95 2.32
N ARG A 106 2.90 13.94 1.55
CA ARG A 106 4.19 14.53 1.94
C ARG A 106 4.05 16.04 2.17
N SER A 107 3.40 16.74 1.24
CA SER A 107 3.10 18.18 1.40
C SER A 107 2.31 18.46 2.69
N ARG A 108 1.32 17.62 3.02
CA ARG A 108 0.56 17.75 4.27
C ARG A 108 1.39 17.48 5.52
N MET A 109 2.33 16.54 5.46
CA MET A 109 3.25 16.25 6.57
C MET A 109 4.23 17.39 6.79
N GLU A 110 4.82 17.92 5.72
CA GLU A 110 5.73 19.07 5.74
C GLU A 110 5.04 20.29 6.37
N LEU A 111 3.82 20.62 5.90
CA LEU A 111 3.03 21.70 6.48
C LEU A 111 2.76 21.49 7.97
N ARG A 112 2.44 20.26 8.39
CA ARG A 112 2.24 19.94 9.83
C ARG A 112 3.51 20.08 10.65
N GLN A 113 4.67 19.77 10.07
CA GLN A 113 5.96 19.93 10.73
C GLN A 113 6.35 21.40 10.87
N GLU A 114 6.09 22.23 9.86
CA GLU A 114 6.37 23.67 9.90
C GLU A 114 5.49 24.41 10.93
N ILE A 115 4.22 24.02 11.05
CA ILE A 115 3.28 24.67 11.97
C ILE A 115 3.33 24.12 13.41
N GLY A 116 4.04 23.01 13.65
CA GLY A 116 4.30 22.48 15.00
C GLY A 116 3.05 22.15 15.83
N VAL A 117 2.01 21.54 15.22
CA VAL A 117 0.78 21.09 15.93
C VAL A 117 0.49 19.60 15.77
#